data_AF-B6JVK4-F1
#
_entry.id   AF-B6JVK4-F1
#
_cell.length_a   1.000
_cell.length_b   1.000
_cell.length_c   1.000
_cell.angle_alpha   90.00
_cell.angle_beta   90.00
_cell.angle_gamma   90.00
#
_symmetry.space_group_name_H-M   'P 1'
#
loop_
_entity.id
_entity.type
_entity.pdbx_description
1 polymer ?
#
loop_
_entity_poly.entity_id
_entity_poly.type
_entity_poly.pdbx_seq_one_letter_code
_entity_poly.pdbx_strand_id
1 'polypeptide(L)'
;MTSRKEQLDKVLQLSLSETVAHISLEKFAQCFPNFKKGKVIAGIHAQLTNFFRSACSKEYAKLIEERDLYRKLDLLDECIAKAKARQSSGAVPINVSQKNPEDILLAHFYNYKQLFLQKLEAHLAEVDAEIAQLEQDLAKEKNGTNETIELLQAQLDKLEASITGIRNTPAYEKVGPTIDHVFQQLEKEHTE
;
A
#
# COMPACT_ATOMS: atom_id res chain seq x y z
N MET A 1 8.60 -23.77 -15.51
CA MET A 1 9.57 -23.22 -16.49
C MET A 1 10.57 -22.41 -15.70
N THR A 2 11.87 -22.64 -15.85
CA THR A 2 12.91 -21.79 -15.24
C THR A 2 12.88 -20.40 -15.87
N SER A 3 12.99 -19.34 -15.07
CA SER A 3 13.01 -17.96 -15.57
C SER A 3 14.28 -17.70 -16.40
N ARG A 4 14.25 -16.72 -17.34
CA ARG A 4 15.44 -16.42 -18.17
C ARG A 4 16.63 -15.93 -17.34
N LYS A 5 16.39 -15.25 -16.24
CA LYS A 5 17.44 -14.86 -15.28
C LYS A 5 18.11 -16.07 -14.62
N GLU A 6 17.34 -17.07 -14.19
CA GLU A 6 17.90 -18.32 -13.64
C GLU A 6 18.73 -19.08 -14.68
N GLN A 7 18.29 -19.05 -15.95
CA GLN A 7 19.05 -19.65 -17.04
C GLN A 7 20.37 -18.92 -17.27
N LEU A 8 20.37 -17.59 -17.23
CA LEU A 8 21.59 -16.78 -17.33
C LEU A 8 22.56 -17.11 -16.18
N ASP A 9 22.07 -17.12 -14.94
CA ASP A 9 22.88 -17.45 -13.77
C ASP A 9 23.50 -18.83 -13.88
N LYS A 10 22.69 -19.82 -14.30
CA LYS A 10 23.15 -21.20 -14.51
C LYS A 10 24.25 -21.27 -15.57
N VAL A 11 24.09 -20.57 -16.69
CA VAL A 11 25.09 -20.55 -17.76
C VAL A 11 26.38 -19.87 -17.29
N LEU A 12 26.28 -18.73 -16.60
CA LEU A 12 27.46 -18.03 -16.06
C LEU A 12 28.24 -18.90 -15.07
N GLN A 13 27.55 -19.56 -14.14
CA GLN A 13 28.17 -20.47 -13.18
C GLN A 13 28.81 -21.68 -13.86
N LEU A 14 28.14 -22.26 -14.86
CA LEU A 14 28.68 -23.37 -15.63
C LEU A 14 29.94 -22.96 -16.40
N SER A 15 29.90 -21.83 -17.12
CA SER A 15 31.04 -21.32 -17.88
C SER A 15 32.24 -21.01 -16.98
N LEU A 16 32.02 -20.43 -15.80
CA LEU A 16 33.09 -20.19 -14.83
C LEU A 16 33.66 -21.50 -14.29
N SER A 17 32.80 -22.47 -13.97
CA SER A 17 33.21 -23.78 -13.48
C SER A 17 34.03 -24.56 -14.51
N GLU A 18 33.59 -24.59 -15.76
CA GLU A 18 34.31 -25.23 -16.87
C GLU A 18 35.66 -24.55 -17.12
N THR A 19 35.70 -23.21 -17.11
CA THR A 19 36.95 -22.46 -17.27
C THR A 19 37.96 -22.84 -16.18
N VAL A 20 37.51 -22.94 -14.94
CA VAL A 20 38.37 -23.38 -13.81
C VAL A 20 38.77 -24.85 -13.93
N ALA A 21 37.90 -25.72 -14.45
CA ALA A 21 38.22 -27.12 -14.68
C ALA A 21 39.31 -27.31 -15.75
N HIS A 22 39.32 -26.46 -16.79
CA HIS A 22 40.32 -26.49 -17.85
C HIS A 22 41.74 -26.13 -17.37
N ILE A 23 41.87 -25.31 -16.34
CA ILE A 23 43.13 -24.95 -15.68
C ILE A 23 43.46 -25.94 -14.54
N SER A 24 43.53 -27.24 -14.85
CA SER A 24 43.84 -28.26 -13.85
C SER A 24 45.24 -28.09 -13.23
N LEU A 25 45.40 -28.58 -11.99
CA LEU A 25 46.69 -28.52 -11.28
C LEU A 25 47.82 -29.19 -12.08
N GLU A 26 47.53 -30.27 -12.78
CA GLU A 26 48.51 -30.98 -13.61
C GLU A 26 49.04 -30.11 -14.75
N LYS A 27 48.12 -29.47 -15.52
CA LYS A 27 48.49 -28.56 -16.59
C LYS A 27 49.25 -27.35 -16.06
N PHE A 28 48.83 -26.83 -14.91
CA PHE A 28 49.51 -25.71 -14.26
C PHE A 28 50.93 -26.09 -13.82
N ALA A 29 51.11 -27.29 -13.23
CA ALA A 29 52.43 -27.77 -12.79
C ALA A 29 53.37 -28.08 -13.97
N GLN A 30 52.85 -28.55 -15.12
CA GLN A 30 53.63 -28.78 -16.34
C GLN A 30 54.31 -27.50 -16.86
N CYS A 31 53.75 -26.31 -16.58
CA CYS A 31 54.38 -25.04 -16.91
C CYS A 31 55.61 -24.71 -16.04
N PHE A 32 55.83 -25.44 -14.93
CA PHE A 32 56.92 -25.21 -13.99
C PHE A 32 57.78 -26.47 -13.75
N PRO A 33 58.36 -27.08 -14.80
CA PRO A 33 59.00 -28.40 -14.72
C PRO A 33 60.22 -28.45 -13.78
N ASN A 34 60.92 -27.33 -13.60
CA ASN A 34 62.14 -27.26 -12.76
C ASN A 34 61.84 -26.97 -11.28
N PHE A 35 60.57 -26.75 -10.90
CA PHE A 35 60.20 -26.30 -9.57
C PHE A 35 59.91 -27.50 -8.65
N LYS A 36 60.88 -27.84 -7.78
CA LYS A 36 60.86 -29.06 -6.94
C LYS A 36 59.86 -29.05 -5.78
N LYS A 37 59.12 -27.95 -5.56
CA LYS A 37 58.19 -27.81 -4.41
C LYS A 37 56.73 -27.98 -4.85
N GLY A 38 56.33 -29.20 -5.21
CA GLY A 38 54.97 -29.51 -5.69
C GLY A 38 53.84 -29.07 -4.75
N LYS A 39 54.04 -29.16 -3.42
CA LYS A 39 53.06 -28.66 -2.42
C LYS A 39 52.83 -27.15 -2.51
N VAL A 40 53.87 -26.38 -2.83
CA VAL A 40 53.78 -24.93 -2.98
C VAL A 40 53.02 -24.57 -4.26
N ILE A 41 53.26 -25.29 -5.37
CA ILE A 41 52.49 -25.12 -6.62
C ILE A 41 51.00 -25.41 -6.38
N ALA A 42 50.67 -26.48 -5.68
CA ALA A 42 49.29 -26.81 -5.35
C ALA A 42 48.62 -25.71 -4.50
N GLY A 43 49.36 -25.14 -3.53
CA GLY A 43 48.88 -24.00 -2.74
C GLY A 43 48.62 -22.75 -3.58
N ILE A 44 49.52 -22.40 -4.49
CA ILE A 44 49.37 -21.25 -5.40
C ILE A 44 48.20 -21.46 -6.35
N HIS A 45 48.08 -22.65 -6.94
CA HIS A 45 46.97 -23.00 -7.84
C HIS A 45 45.61 -22.92 -7.15
N ALA A 46 45.50 -23.44 -5.92
CA ALA A 46 44.29 -23.34 -5.12
C ALA A 46 43.93 -21.88 -4.80
N GLN A 47 44.92 -21.05 -4.44
CA GLN A 47 44.68 -19.63 -4.20
C GLN A 47 44.23 -18.90 -5.48
N LEU A 48 44.87 -19.17 -6.61
CA LEU A 48 44.54 -18.57 -7.91
C LEU A 48 43.11 -18.91 -8.32
N THR A 49 42.74 -20.19 -8.28
CA THR A 49 41.41 -20.67 -8.68
C THR A 49 40.31 -20.14 -7.76
N ASN A 50 40.54 -20.11 -6.45
CA ASN A 50 39.61 -19.54 -5.48
C ASN A 50 39.43 -18.03 -5.65
N PHE A 51 40.54 -17.30 -5.82
CA PHE A 51 40.50 -15.87 -6.07
C PHE A 51 39.75 -15.56 -7.37
N PHE A 52 40.10 -16.24 -8.47
CA PHE A 52 39.48 -16.05 -9.77
C PHE A 52 37.96 -16.33 -9.71
N ARG A 53 37.55 -17.44 -9.10
CA ARG A 53 36.12 -17.77 -8.93
C ARG A 53 35.38 -16.70 -8.13
N SER A 54 35.96 -16.23 -7.03
CA SER A 54 35.34 -15.21 -6.18
C SER A 54 35.26 -13.85 -6.88
N ALA A 55 36.35 -13.43 -7.51
CA ALA A 55 36.43 -12.16 -8.23
C ALA A 55 35.43 -12.13 -9.40
N CYS A 56 35.43 -13.15 -10.26
CA CYS A 56 34.49 -13.22 -11.37
C CYS A 56 33.03 -13.24 -10.89
N SER A 57 32.71 -14.01 -9.84
CA SER A 57 31.34 -14.06 -9.31
C SER A 57 30.86 -12.70 -8.79
N LYS A 58 31.75 -11.95 -8.12
CA LYS A 58 31.46 -10.59 -7.63
C LYS A 58 31.27 -9.60 -8.79
N GLU A 59 32.16 -9.63 -9.78
CA GLU A 59 32.05 -8.76 -10.95
C GLU A 59 30.80 -9.08 -11.79
N TYR A 60 30.42 -10.35 -11.94
CA TYR A 60 29.18 -10.72 -12.61
C TYR A 60 27.96 -10.18 -11.87
N ALA A 61 27.91 -10.34 -10.54
CA ALA A 61 26.81 -9.80 -9.74
C ALA A 61 26.70 -8.27 -9.90
N LYS A 62 27.84 -7.57 -9.84
CA LYS A 62 27.90 -6.11 -10.04
C LYS A 62 27.41 -5.71 -11.44
N LEU A 63 27.87 -6.37 -12.50
CA LEU A 63 27.41 -6.08 -13.87
C LEU A 63 25.92 -6.34 -14.08
N ILE A 64 25.38 -7.39 -13.44
CA ILE A 64 23.95 -7.71 -13.46
C ILE A 64 23.14 -6.59 -12.80
N GLU A 65 23.62 -6.06 -11.66
CA GLU A 65 22.99 -4.97 -10.93
C GLU A 65 23.09 -3.64 -11.69
N GLU A 66 24.30 -3.23 -12.11
CA GLU A 66 24.54 -1.98 -12.83
C GLU A 66 23.71 -1.85 -14.11
N ARG A 67 23.49 -2.97 -14.80
CA ARG A 67 22.71 -3.01 -16.04
C ARG A 67 21.25 -3.39 -15.82
N ASP A 68 20.86 -3.67 -14.58
CA ASP A 68 19.50 -4.03 -14.20
C ASP A 68 18.96 -5.20 -15.05
N LEU A 69 19.79 -6.22 -15.24
CA LEU A 69 19.51 -7.31 -16.18
C LEU A 69 18.34 -8.18 -15.73
N TYR A 70 18.23 -8.44 -14.42
CA TYR A 70 17.15 -9.29 -13.90
C TYR A 70 15.77 -8.69 -14.18
N ARG A 71 15.57 -7.38 -13.93
CA ARG A 71 14.31 -6.70 -14.26
C ARG A 71 14.02 -6.76 -15.76
N LYS A 72 15.03 -6.52 -16.61
CA LYS A 72 14.87 -6.57 -18.07
C LYS A 72 14.50 -7.96 -18.57
N LEU A 73 15.09 -9.02 -18.00
CA LEU A 73 14.78 -10.41 -18.34
C LEU A 73 13.38 -10.83 -17.86
N ASP A 74 12.97 -10.37 -16.67
CA ASP A 74 11.60 -10.60 -16.17
C ASP A 74 10.57 -9.90 -17.07
N LEU A 75 10.82 -8.64 -17.46
CA LEU A 75 9.98 -7.92 -18.42
C LEU A 75 9.91 -8.62 -19.78
N LEU A 76 11.03 -9.20 -20.24
CA LEU A 76 11.06 -9.97 -21.48
C LEU A 76 10.23 -11.26 -21.36
N ASP A 77 10.33 -11.99 -20.25
CA ASP A 77 9.50 -13.18 -19.99
C ASP A 77 8.01 -12.82 -19.99
N GLU A 78 7.64 -11.71 -19.36
CA GLU A 78 6.28 -11.18 -19.36
C GLU A 78 5.80 -10.82 -20.78
N CYS A 79 6.64 -10.14 -21.57
CA CYS A 79 6.31 -9.78 -22.96
C CYS A 79 6.08 -11.01 -23.82
N ILE A 80 6.90 -12.05 -23.68
CA ILE A 80 6.76 -13.31 -24.40
C ILE A 80 5.48 -14.03 -23.97
N ALA A 81 5.17 -14.07 -22.68
CA ALA A 81 3.95 -14.67 -22.17
C ALA A 81 2.70 -13.97 -22.74
N LYS A 82 2.67 -12.63 -22.71
CA LYS A 82 1.60 -11.81 -23.30
C LYS A 82 1.47 -12.04 -24.81
N ALA A 83 2.59 -12.13 -25.53
CA ALA A 83 2.59 -12.38 -26.96
C ALA A 83 2.02 -13.78 -27.31
N LYS A 84 2.42 -14.81 -26.55
CA LYS A 84 1.87 -16.17 -26.71
C LYS A 84 0.37 -16.23 -26.42
N ALA A 85 -0.08 -15.54 -25.37
CA ALA A 85 -1.51 -15.45 -25.04
C ALA A 85 -2.33 -14.80 -26.17
N ARG A 86 -1.82 -13.71 -26.76
CA ARG A 86 -2.43 -13.04 -27.93
C ARG A 86 -2.44 -13.93 -29.16
N GLN A 87 -1.36 -14.68 -29.40
CA GLN A 87 -1.29 -15.64 -30.49
C GLN A 87 -2.37 -16.73 -30.34
N SER A 88 -2.55 -17.27 -29.13
CA SER A 88 -3.58 -18.28 -28.87
C SER A 88 -5.01 -17.73 -29.00
N SER A 89 -5.23 -16.43 -28.77
CA SER A 89 -6.54 -15.80 -28.94
C SER A 89 -6.83 -15.38 -30.39
N GLY A 90 -5.95 -15.68 -31.35
CA GLY A 90 -6.11 -15.30 -32.76
C GLY A 90 -5.90 -13.81 -33.03
N ALA A 91 -5.28 -13.06 -32.11
CA ALA A 91 -5.03 -11.64 -32.30
C ALA A 91 -3.93 -11.40 -33.34
N VAL A 92 -4.07 -10.33 -34.13
CA VAL A 92 -3.09 -9.96 -35.15
C VAL A 92 -1.75 -9.56 -34.50
N PRO A 93 -0.60 -10.03 -35.02
CA PRO A 93 0.70 -9.62 -34.52
C PRO A 93 0.89 -8.11 -34.56
N ILE A 94 1.39 -7.54 -33.46
CA ILE A 94 1.66 -6.10 -33.39
C ILE A 94 3.05 -5.83 -33.96
N ASN A 95 3.12 -5.13 -35.09
CA ASN A 95 4.38 -4.66 -35.65
C ASN A 95 4.63 -3.21 -35.22
N VAL A 96 5.48 -3.00 -34.21
CA VAL A 96 5.77 -1.67 -33.64
C VAL A 96 6.49 -0.78 -34.64
N SER A 97 7.33 -1.33 -35.53
CA SER A 97 8.08 -0.57 -36.53
C SER A 97 7.21 0.08 -37.61
N GLN A 98 5.96 -0.36 -37.74
CA GLN A 98 4.98 0.18 -38.68
C GLN A 98 3.99 1.15 -38.02
N LYS A 99 4.16 1.44 -36.72
CA LYS A 99 3.28 2.35 -35.99
C LYS A 99 3.84 3.76 -35.98
N ASN A 100 2.95 4.74 -36.06
CA ASN A 100 3.32 6.14 -35.93
C ASN A 100 3.74 6.44 -34.48
N PRO A 101 4.68 7.38 -34.26
CA PRO A 101 5.10 7.76 -32.92
C PRO A 101 3.94 8.22 -32.02
N GLU A 102 2.95 8.90 -32.59
CA GLU A 102 1.75 9.36 -31.88
C GLU A 102 0.92 8.18 -31.35
N ASP A 103 0.74 7.13 -32.15
CA ASP A 103 0.00 5.93 -31.74
C ASP A 103 0.71 5.20 -30.59
N ILE A 104 2.04 5.13 -30.65
CA ILE A 104 2.86 4.52 -29.59
C ILE A 104 2.71 5.31 -28.30
N LEU A 105 2.77 6.63 -28.39
CA LEU A 105 2.65 7.52 -27.25
C LEU A 105 1.25 7.44 -26.61
N LEU A 106 0.20 7.45 -27.44
CA LEU A 106 -1.18 7.28 -26.98
C LEU A 106 -1.40 5.93 -26.29
N ALA A 107 -0.88 4.84 -26.86
CA ALA A 107 -0.96 3.51 -26.24
C ALA A 107 -0.25 3.45 -24.88
N HIS A 108 0.89 4.14 -24.74
CA HIS A 108 1.59 4.23 -23.46
C HIS A 108 0.78 5.03 -22.42
N PHE A 109 0.18 6.15 -22.83
CA PHE A 109 -0.67 6.95 -21.94
C PHE A 109 -1.98 6.26 -21.57
N TYR A 110 -2.50 5.37 -22.42
CA TYR A 110 -3.75 4.67 -22.16
C TYR A 110 -3.72 3.91 -20.83
N ASN A 111 -2.64 3.15 -20.58
CA ASN A 111 -2.49 2.40 -19.33
C ASN A 111 -2.43 3.33 -18.10
N TYR A 112 -1.71 4.44 -18.21
CA TYR A 112 -1.62 5.41 -17.13
C TYR A 112 -2.96 6.07 -16.83
N LYS A 113 -3.69 6.48 -17.88
CA LYS A 113 -5.04 7.05 -17.75
C LYS A 113 -6.02 6.05 -17.16
N GLN A 114 -5.95 4.79 -17.55
CA GLN A 114 -6.83 3.75 -17.02
C GLN A 114 -6.59 3.49 -15.52
N LEU A 115 -5.32 3.38 -15.09
CA LEU A 115 -4.98 3.25 -13.67
C LEU A 115 -5.40 4.49 -12.87
N PHE A 116 -5.19 5.68 -13.44
CA PHE A 116 -5.60 6.92 -12.79
C PHE A 116 -7.12 7.04 -12.65
N LEU A 117 -7.87 6.63 -13.67
CA LEU A 117 -9.33 6.60 -13.67
C LEU A 117 -9.84 5.63 -12.60
N GLN A 118 -9.30 4.42 -12.52
CA GLN A 118 -9.65 3.46 -11.47
C GLN A 118 -9.39 4.00 -10.06
N LYS A 119 -8.27 4.71 -9.87
CA LYS A 119 -7.96 5.34 -8.58
C LYS A 119 -8.95 6.45 -8.24
N LEU A 120 -9.36 7.25 -9.24
CA LEU A 120 -10.33 8.32 -9.05
C LEU A 120 -11.73 7.77 -8.74
N GLU A 121 -12.15 6.71 -9.42
CA GLU A 121 -13.41 6.00 -9.13
C GLU A 121 -13.43 5.44 -7.71
N ALA A 122 -12.32 4.83 -7.26
CA ALA A 122 -12.19 4.33 -5.89
C ALA A 122 -12.31 5.46 -4.86
N HIS A 123 -11.69 6.61 -5.12
CA HIS A 123 -11.76 7.76 -4.23
C HIS A 123 -13.15 8.41 -4.20
N LEU A 124 -13.85 8.45 -5.34
CA LEU A 124 -15.25 8.93 -5.37
C LEU A 124 -16.15 8.00 -4.55
N ALA A 125 -15.99 6.68 -4.69
CA ALA A 125 -16.76 5.72 -3.90
C ALA A 125 -16.47 5.83 -2.39
N GLU A 126 -15.23 6.13 -2.00
CA GLU A 126 -14.85 6.38 -0.60
C GLU A 126 -15.54 7.64 -0.05
N VAL A 127 -15.51 8.74 -0.80
CA VAL A 127 -16.17 9.99 -0.40
C VAL A 127 -17.69 9.83 -0.35
N ASP A 128 -18.30 9.14 -1.30
CA ASP A 128 -19.75 8.87 -1.28
C ASP A 128 -20.16 8.03 -0.06
N ALA A 129 -19.32 7.05 0.32
CA ALA A 129 -19.54 6.26 1.53
C ALA A 129 -19.39 7.11 2.81
N GLU A 130 -18.42 8.02 2.85
CA GLU A 130 -18.22 8.95 3.96
C GLU A 130 -19.40 9.92 4.09
N ILE A 131 -19.89 10.48 2.98
CA ILE A 131 -21.08 11.35 2.97
C ILE A 131 -22.29 10.58 3.50
N ALA A 132 -22.55 9.37 3.01
CA ALA A 132 -23.67 8.55 3.47
C ALA A 132 -23.59 8.25 4.98
N GLN A 133 -22.38 8.02 5.50
CA GLN A 133 -22.15 7.81 6.93
C GLN A 133 -22.43 9.08 7.74
N LEU A 134 -21.91 10.22 7.29
CA LEU A 134 -22.13 11.52 7.94
C LEU A 134 -23.61 11.91 7.94
N GLU A 135 -24.34 11.66 6.85
CA GLU A 135 -25.79 11.88 6.78
C GLU A 135 -26.54 11.00 7.79
N GLN A 136 -26.15 9.73 7.92
CA GLN A 136 -26.73 8.82 8.90
C GLN A 136 -26.49 9.31 10.33
N ASP A 137 -25.27 9.74 10.64
CA ASP A 137 -24.91 10.20 11.98
C ASP A 137 -25.58 11.53 12.31
N LEU A 138 -25.71 12.44 11.36
CA LEU A 138 -26.49 13.67 11.51
C LEU A 138 -27.97 13.38 11.78
N ALA A 139 -28.56 12.39 11.10
CA ALA A 139 -29.94 12.00 11.33
C ALA A 139 -30.14 11.39 12.73
N LYS A 140 -29.20 10.57 13.20
CA LYS A 140 -29.23 10.03 14.57
C LYS A 140 -29.15 11.13 15.63
N GLU A 141 -28.19 12.06 15.49
CA GLU A 141 -28.03 13.19 16.41
C GLU A 141 -29.26 14.09 16.45
N LYS A 142 -29.84 14.39 15.28
CA LYS A 142 -31.07 15.18 15.18
C LYS A 142 -32.24 14.50 15.89
N ASN A 143 -32.41 13.20 15.71
CA ASN A 143 -33.47 12.44 16.38
C ASN A 143 -33.26 12.39 17.89
N GLY A 144 -32.03 12.12 18.36
CA GLY A 144 -31.72 12.12 19.79
C GLY A 144 -31.92 13.50 20.44
N THR A 145 -31.59 14.57 19.72
CA THR A 145 -31.86 15.95 20.18
C THR A 145 -33.37 16.20 20.31
N ASN A 146 -34.16 15.81 19.32
CA ASN A 146 -35.61 15.95 19.36
C ASN A 146 -36.24 15.15 20.52
N GLU A 147 -35.83 13.90 20.71
CA GLU A 147 -36.28 13.06 21.83
C GLU A 147 -35.96 13.70 23.19
N THR A 148 -34.76 14.30 23.31
CA THR A 148 -34.36 15.01 24.54
C THR A 148 -35.20 16.27 24.76
N ILE A 149 -35.50 17.02 23.70
CA ILE A 149 -36.38 18.20 23.77
C ILE A 149 -37.80 17.79 24.20
N GLU A 150 -38.37 16.74 23.61
CA GLU A 150 -39.68 16.22 23.97
C GLU A 150 -39.73 15.75 25.43
N LEU A 151 -38.69 15.07 25.90
CA LEU A 151 -38.57 14.67 27.31
C LEU A 151 -38.53 15.88 28.25
N LEU A 152 -37.73 16.91 27.91
CA LEU A 152 -37.63 18.13 28.70
C LEU A 152 -38.97 18.88 28.75
N GLN A 153 -39.67 18.98 27.63
CA GLN A 153 -41.02 19.57 27.58
C GLN A 153 -41.99 18.81 28.48
N ALA A 154 -42.02 17.48 28.39
CA ALA A 154 -42.88 16.66 29.24
C ALA A 154 -42.53 16.76 30.75
N GLN A 155 -41.26 16.98 31.09
CA GLN A 155 -40.84 17.20 32.47
C GLN A 155 -41.24 18.59 32.98
N LEU A 156 -41.13 19.62 32.14
CA LEU A 156 -41.60 20.98 32.46
C LEU A 156 -43.12 20.98 32.69
N ASP A 157 -43.90 20.33 31.82
CA ASP A 157 -45.35 20.22 31.97
C ASP A 157 -45.74 19.52 33.29
N LYS A 158 -45.01 18.45 33.67
CA LYS A 158 -45.22 17.77 34.96
C LYS A 158 -44.86 18.65 36.15
N LEU A 159 -43.80 19.45 36.04
CA LEU A 159 -43.39 20.39 37.08
C LEU A 159 -44.45 21.49 37.24
N GLU A 160 -44.95 22.05 36.15
CA GLU A 160 -46.06 23.02 36.15
C GLU A 160 -47.34 22.43 36.76
N ALA A 161 -47.70 21.20 36.39
CA ALA A 161 -48.82 20.47 36.98
C ALA A 161 -48.63 20.23 38.49
N SER A 162 -47.40 19.95 38.92
CA SER A 162 -47.08 19.76 40.35
C SER A 162 -47.13 21.09 41.12
N ILE A 163 -46.62 22.18 40.56
CA ILE A 163 -46.69 23.52 41.16
C ILE A 163 -48.15 23.97 41.29
N THR A 164 -48.95 23.80 40.24
CA THR A 164 -50.39 24.12 40.30
C THR A 164 -51.13 23.23 41.28
N GLY A 165 -50.78 21.94 41.38
CA GLY A 165 -51.30 21.04 42.41
C GLY A 165 -50.97 21.51 43.84
N ILE A 166 -49.72 21.89 44.11
CA ILE A 166 -49.30 22.45 45.39
C ILE A 166 -50.06 23.74 45.71
N ARG A 167 -50.20 24.66 44.73
CA ARG A 167 -50.94 25.91 44.89
C ARG A 167 -52.42 25.69 45.24
N ASN A 168 -53.03 24.62 44.71
CA ASN A 168 -54.43 24.27 44.95
C ASN A 168 -54.63 23.40 46.20
N THR A 169 -53.57 23.13 46.98
CA THR A 169 -53.66 22.35 48.22
C THR A 169 -54.12 23.27 49.36
N PRO A 170 -55.04 22.85 50.27
CA PRO A 170 -55.58 23.70 51.34
C PRO A 170 -54.54 24.22 52.36
N ALA A 171 -53.32 23.65 52.36
CA ALA A 171 -52.18 24.18 53.11
C ALA A 171 -51.58 25.46 52.47
N TYR A 172 -51.60 25.55 51.14
CA TYR A 172 -51.14 26.72 50.38
C TYR A 172 -52.16 27.87 50.43
N GLU A 173 -53.46 27.60 50.58
CA GLU A 173 -54.45 28.68 50.80
C GLU A 173 -54.16 29.54 52.04
N LYS A 174 -53.49 28.98 53.06
CA LYS A 174 -53.17 29.70 54.31
C LYS A 174 -51.82 30.41 54.32
N VAL A 175 -50.85 29.95 53.54
CA VAL A 175 -49.45 30.42 53.60
C VAL A 175 -48.93 30.92 52.23
N GLY A 176 -49.56 30.49 51.14
CA GLY A 176 -49.22 30.81 49.76
C GLY A 176 -49.19 32.31 49.42
N PRO A 177 -50.18 33.12 49.84
CA PRO A 177 -50.16 34.57 49.60
C PRO A 177 -48.96 35.28 50.26
N THR A 178 -48.49 34.77 51.41
CA THR A 178 -47.31 35.30 52.11
C THR A 178 -46.02 34.86 51.41
N ILE A 179 -45.96 33.62 50.92
CA ILE A 179 -44.81 33.11 50.16
C ILE A 179 -44.66 33.85 48.82
N ASP A 180 -45.73 33.99 48.04
CA ASP A 180 -45.71 34.70 46.75
C ASP A 180 -45.33 36.19 46.94
N HIS A 181 -45.77 36.82 48.04
CA HIS A 181 -45.39 38.21 48.37
C HIS A 181 -43.90 38.35 48.71
N VAL A 182 -43.32 37.41 49.47
CA VAL A 182 -41.88 37.41 49.79
C VAL A 182 -41.03 37.16 48.54
N PHE A 183 -41.44 36.26 47.65
CA PHE A 183 -40.74 36.03 46.38
C PHE A 183 -40.76 37.28 45.47
N GLN A 184 -41.90 37.97 45.36
CA GLN A 184 -41.98 39.23 44.60
C GLN A 184 -41.15 40.37 45.20
N GLN A 185 -40.96 40.40 46.53
CA GLN A 185 -40.07 41.35 47.17
C GLN A 185 -38.60 41.05 46.88
N LEU A 186 -38.19 39.77 46.94
CA LEU A 186 -36.83 39.33 46.64
C LEU A 186 -36.44 39.54 45.16
N GLU A 187 -37.36 39.33 44.21
CA GLU A 187 -37.10 39.64 42.79
C GLU A 187 -36.90 41.14 42.54
N LYS A 188 -37.62 42.00 43.26
CA LYS A 188 -37.44 43.46 43.17
C LYS A 188 -36.12 43.93 43.78
N GLU A 189 -35.67 43.31 44.88
CA GLU A 189 -34.37 43.63 45.51
C GLU A 189 -33.16 43.13 44.70
N HIS A 190 -33.32 42.19 43.78
CA HIS A 190 -32.23 41.69 42.92
C HIS A 190 -32.17 42.35 41.53
N THR A 191 -33.09 43.25 41.20
CA THR A 191 -33.11 43.97 39.92
C THR A 191 -32.72 45.46 40.06
N GLU A 192 -32.34 45.91 41.26
CA GLU A 192 -31.62 47.17 41.55
C GLU A 192 -30.13 46.89 41.83
#